data_AF-A0A9P5MRS4-F1
#
_entry.id   AF-A0A9P5MRS4-F1
#
_cell.length_a   1.000
_cell.length_b   1.000
_cell.length_c   1.000
_cell.angle_alpha   90.00
_cell.angle_beta   90.00
_cell.angle_gamma   90.00
#
_symmetry.space_group_name_H-M   'P 1'
#
loop_
_entity.id
_entity.type
_entity.pdbx_description
1 polymer ?
#
loop_
_entity_poly.entity_id
_entity_poly.type
_entity_poly.pdbx_seq_one_letter_code
_entity_poly.pdbx_strand_id
1 'polypeptide(L)'
;TWLSTVSSSAFHSLLDRYGEVEIKRQQIIWDLCETERAFVRRLQTFVRLFICPLRMKDSVTWLTGVPPEVARLFDWLEDIINLHAQISSALRAIVSEQYPIVMRVAGRVRGFVSRLEVHQPYVVRLESTTLLIKRLSGESGSDFGEFIRIQQEQDECLGWSVEAFLVEPVNRLVDYPMHFKVR
;
A
#
# COMPACT_ATOMS: atom_id res chain seq x y z
N THR A 1 -5.41 -18.47 -2.15
CA THR A 1 -4.24 -18.71 -3.03
C THR A 1 -4.72 -18.68 -4.48
N TRP A 2 -3.86 -18.63 -5.49
CA TRP A 2 -4.35 -18.72 -6.89
C TRP A 2 -5.06 -20.06 -7.13
N LEU A 3 -4.59 -21.12 -6.47
CA LEU A 3 -5.23 -22.44 -6.50
C LEU A 3 -6.69 -22.45 -6.04
N SER A 4 -7.12 -21.52 -5.19
CA SER A 4 -8.52 -21.43 -4.75
C SER A 4 -9.43 -20.73 -5.77
N THR A 5 -8.87 -20.13 -6.83
CA THR A 5 -9.65 -19.47 -7.88
C THR A 5 -9.91 -20.38 -9.08
N VAL A 6 -9.16 -21.47 -9.22
CA VAL A 6 -9.30 -22.47 -10.29
C VAL A 6 -9.90 -23.76 -9.74
N SER A 7 -10.73 -24.45 -10.53
CA SER A 7 -11.23 -25.77 -10.13
C SER A 7 -10.11 -26.80 -10.13
N SER A 8 -10.25 -27.88 -9.35
CA SER A 8 -9.25 -28.95 -9.30
C SER A 8 -9.00 -29.60 -10.66
N SER A 9 -10.02 -29.72 -11.52
CA SER A 9 -9.87 -30.24 -12.88
C SER A 9 -9.11 -29.26 -13.80
N ALA A 10 -9.40 -27.96 -13.70
CA ALA A 10 -8.68 -26.93 -14.43
C ALA A 10 -7.20 -26.86 -13.99
N PHE A 11 -6.93 -27.01 -12.69
CA PHE A 11 -5.57 -27.05 -12.17
C PHE A 11 -4.74 -28.19 -12.78
N HIS A 12 -5.24 -29.42 -12.76
CA HIS A 12 -4.51 -30.56 -13.35
C HIS A 12 -4.26 -30.36 -14.86
N SER A 13 -5.24 -29.83 -15.59
CA SER A 13 -5.09 -29.53 -17.01
C SER A 13 -4.03 -28.44 -17.27
N LEU A 14 -3.97 -27.40 -16.43
CA LEU A 14 -2.95 -26.35 -16.52
C LEU A 14 -1.57 -26.88 -16.15
N LEU A 15 -1.49 -27.73 -15.12
CA LEU A 15 -0.23 -28.35 -14.68
C LEU A 15 0.35 -29.26 -15.76
N ASP A 16 -0.47 -30.10 -16.38
CA ASP A 16 -0.05 -30.98 -17.47
C ASP A 16 0.42 -30.18 -18.70
N ARG A 17 -0.27 -29.09 -19.02
CA ARG A 17 0.01 -28.26 -20.19
C ARG A 17 1.23 -27.34 -20.04
N TYR A 18 1.44 -26.76 -18.86
CA TYR A 18 2.43 -25.70 -18.65
C TYR A 18 3.54 -26.04 -17.64
N GLY A 19 3.37 -27.11 -16.86
CA GLY A 19 4.33 -27.56 -15.87
C GLY A 19 4.35 -26.75 -14.57
N GLU A 20 5.06 -27.29 -13.57
CA GLU A 20 5.10 -26.74 -12.20
C GLU A 20 5.69 -25.33 -12.12
N VAL A 21 6.67 -25.03 -12.97
CA VAL A 21 7.33 -23.71 -13.02
C VAL A 21 6.33 -22.61 -13.33
N GLU A 22 5.45 -22.85 -14.30
CA GLU A 22 4.44 -21.87 -14.71
C GLU A 22 3.35 -21.72 -13.65
N ILE A 23 2.91 -22.82 -13.03
CA ILE A 23 1.97 -22.80 -11.90
C ILE A 23 2.52 -21.94 -10.75
N LYS A 24 3.80 -22.12 -10.40
CA LYS A 24 4.46 -21.30 -9.39
C LYS A 24 4.54 -19.83 -9.80
N ARG A 25 4.78 -19.55 -11.09
CA ARG A 25 4.79 -18.18 -11.61
C ARG A 25 3.41 -17.53 -11.49
N GLN A 26 2.33 -18.24 -11.80
CA GLN A 26 0.96 -17.72 -11.62
C GLN A 26 0.64 -17.43 -10.16
N GLN A 27 1.09 -18.29 -9.24
CA GLN A 27 0.95 -18.04 -7.81
C GLN A 27 1.67 -16.74 -7.38
N ILE A 28 2.91 -16.51 -7.84
CA ILE A 28 3.65 -15.27 -7.55
C ILE A 28 2.93 -14.03 -8.11
N ILE A 29 2.38 -14.11 -9.33
CA ILE A 29 1.60 -13.00 -9.92
C ILE A 29 0.36 -12.71 -9.10
N TRP A 30 -0.36 -13.75 -8.70
CA TRP A 30 -1.54 -13.63 -7.86
C TRP A 30 -1.20 -12.95 -6.53
N ASP A 31 -0.13 -13.40 -5.87
CA ASP A 31 0.33 -12.83 -4.60
C ASP A 31 0.73 -11.36 -4.77
N LEU A 32 1.42 -11.01 -5.85
CA LEU A 32 1.72 -9.60 -6.17
C LEU A 32 0.44 -8.77 -6.28
N CYS A 33 -0.59 -9.26 -6.97
CA CYS A 33 -1.85 -8.55 -7.16
C CYS A 33 -2.64 -8.39 -5.86
N GLU A 34 -2.74 -9.46 -5.06
CA GLU A 34 -3.49 -9.43 -3.80
C GLU A 34 -2.78 -8.58 -2.75
N THR A 35 -1.46 -8.71 -2.63
CA THR A 35 -0.67 -7.87 -1.70
C THR A 35 -0.72 -6.39 -2.09
N GLU A 36 -0.69 -6.05 -3.38
CA GLU A 36 -0.83 -4.67 -3.84
C GLU A 36 -2.20 -4.10 -3.48
N ARG A 37 -3.26 -4.87 -3.69
CA ARG A 37 -4.63 -4.47 -3.34
C ARG A 37 -4.79 -4.30 -1.83
N ALA A 38 -4.23 -5.20 -1.04
CA ALA A 38 -4.26 -5.12 0.42
C ALA A 38 -3.51 -3.88 0.93
N PHE A 39 -2.33 -3.60 0.37
CA PHE A 39 -1.54 -2.39 0.67
C PHE A 39 -2.36 -1.11 0.43
N VAL A 40 -2.94 -0.95 -0.77
CA VAL A 40 -3.75 0.24 -1.10
C VAL A 40 -4.95 0.37 -0.17
N ARG A 41 -5.70 -0.72 0.07
CA ARG A 41 -6.87 -0.69 0.96
C ARG A 41 -6.50 -0.30 2.40
N ARG A 42 -5.41 -0.85 2.91
CA ARG A 42 -4.90 -0.56 4.26
C ARG A 42 -4.59 0.93 4.40
N LEU A 43 -3.82 1.48 3.47
CA LEU A 43 -3.45 2.90 3.52
C LEU A 43 -4.61 3.85 3.20
N GLN A 44 -5.60 3.43 2.40
CA GLN A 44 -6.84 4.19 2.24
C GLN A 44 -7.64 4.31 3.54
N THR A 45 -7.59 3.31 4.42
CA THR A 45 -8.13 3.44 5.78
C THR A 45 -7.37 4.51 6.55
N PHE A 46 -6.04 4.56 6.46
CA PHE A 46 -5.25 5.62 7.09
C PHE A 46 -5.66 7.03 6.59
N VAL A 47 -5.82 7.20 5.27
CA VAL A 47 -6.28 8.47 4.69
C VAL A 47 -7.63 8.87 5.29
N ARG A 48 -8.60 7.95 5.33
CA ARG A 48 -9.96 8.22 5.82
C ARG A 48 -9.99 8.60 7.30
N LEU A 49 -9.20 7.92 8.14
CA LEU A 49 -9.24 8.10 9.59
C LEU A 49 -8.32 9.22 10.09
N PHE A 50 -7.18 9.44 9.45
CA PHE A 50 -6.17 10.37 9.95
C PHE A 50 -6.03 11.62 9.08
N ILE A 51 -6.03 11.48 7.75
CA ILE A 51 -5.76 12.62 6.85
C ILE A 51 -7.01 13.46 6.62
N CYS A 52 -8.10 12.83 6.18
CA CYS A 52 -9.34 13.54 5.86
C CYS A 52 -9.90 14.36 7.03
N PRO A 53 -9.93 13.86 8.29
CA PRO A 53 -10.44 14.65 9.40
C PRO A 53 -9.53 15.82 9.81
N LEU A 54 -8.25 15.79 9.41
CA LEU A 54 -7.29 16.86 9.66
C LEU A 54 -7.26 17.92 8.55
N ARG A 55 -8.11 17.79 7.52
CA ARG A 55 -8.27 18.78 6.45
C ARG A 55 -9.51 19.63 6.68
N MET A 56 -9.46 20.85 6.18
CA MET A 56 -10.65 21.67 6.03
C MET A 56 -11.64 20.96 5.12
N LYS A 57 -12.92 21.06 5.44
CA LYS A 57 -13.99 20.42 4.66
C LYS A 57 -13.89 20.80 3.18
N ASP A 58 -13.94 19.78 2.32
CA ASP A 58 -13.88 19.91 0.86
C ASP A 58 -12.62 20.63 0.33
N SER A 59 -11.50 20.58 1.08
CA SER A 59 -10.23 21.23 0.73
C SER A 59 -9.03 20.32 0.98
N VAL A 60 -7.93 20.60 0.28
CA VAL A 60 -6.60 20.00 0.55
C VAL A 60 -5.87 20.68 1.70
N THR A 61 -6.38 21.82 2.19
CA THR A 61 -5.74 22.59 3.25
C THR A 61 -5.87 21.91 4.60
N TRP A 62 -4.74 21.78 5.30
CA TRP A 62 -4.66 21.27 6.66
C TRP A 62 -5.30 22.21 7.69
N LEU A 63 -5.93 21.65 8.72
CA LEU A 63 -6.47 22.41 9.86
C LEU A 63 -5.34 23.06 10.68
N THR A 64 -5.65 24.18 11.31
CA THR A 64 -4.75 24.85 12.26
C THR A 64 -4.45 23.89 13.42
N GLY A 65 -3.16 23.68 13.71
CA GLY A 65 -2.71 22.77 14.77
C GLY A 65 -2.06 21.47 14.27
N VAL A 66 -2.21 21.15 12.98
CA VAL A 66 -1.42 20.07 12.37
C VAL A 66 0.03 20.55 12.18
N PRO A 67 1.04 19.84 12.72
CA PRO A 67 2.42 20.22 12.50
C PRO A 67 2.78 20.20 11.00
N PRO A 68 3.47 21.23 10.46
CA PRO A 68 3.80 21.30 9.04
C PRO A 68 4.58 20.10 8.50
N GLU A 69 5.44 19.49 9.32
CA GLU A 69 6.22 18.31 8.99
C GLU A 69 5.33 17.07 8.83
N VAL A 70 4.28 16.96 9.65
CA VAL A 70 3.30 15.88 9.58
C VAL A 70 2.41 16.04 8.36
N ALA A 71 1.88 17.25 8.16
CA ALA A 71 1.10 17.62 6.98
C ALA A 71 1.82 17.23 5.69
N ARG A 72 3.10 17.62 5.57
CA ARG A 72 3.92 17.29 4.39
C ARG A 72 4.17 15.80 4.23
N LEU A 73 4.41 15.07 5.32
CA LEU A 73 4.57 13.61 5.27
C LEU A 73 3.29 12.94 4.75
N PHE A 74 2.14 13.39 5.22
CA PHE A 74 0.84 12.86 4.83
C PHE A 74 0.49 13.20 3.37
N ASP A 75 0.84 14.39 2.89
CA ASP A 75 0.67 14.75 1.46
C ASP A 75 1.47 13.77 0.57
N TRP A 76 2.74 13.49 0.91
CA TRP A 76 3.53 12.48 0.18
C TRP A 76 2.99 11.06 0.32
N LEU A 77 2.41 10.71 1.47
CA LEU A 77 1.77 9.42 1.66
C LEU A 77 0.59 9.24 0.69
N GLU A 78 -0.23 10.27 0.51
CA GLU A 78 -1.32 10.23 -0.47
C GLU A 78 -0.82 10.10 -1.91
N ASP A 79 0.25 10.81 -2.28
CA ASP A 79 0.87 10.67 -3.60
C ASP A 79 1.35 9.23 -3.85
N ILE A 80 1.96 8.61 -2.84
CA ILE A 80 2.35 7.20 -2.85
C ILE A 80 1.12 6.31 -3.04
N ILE A 81 0.08 6.48 -2.21
CA ILE A 81 -1.14 5.67 -2.29
C ILE A 81 -1.80 5.78 -3.67
N ASN A 82 -1.82 6.99 -4.24
CA ASN A 82 -2.37 7.25 -5.57
C ASN A 82 -1.57 6.55 -6.67
N LEU A 83 -0.24 6.52 -6.57
CA LEU A 83 0.60 5.75 -7.49
C LEU A 83 0.31 4.25 -7.37
N HIS A 84 0.26 3.72 -6.15
CA HIS A 84 0.00 2.30 -5.90
C HIS A 84 -1.43 1.88 -6.29
N ALA A 85 -2.42 2.76 -6.17
CA ALA A 85 -3.76 2.53 -6.70
C ALA A 85 -3.75 2.34 -8.23
N GLN A 86 -2.92 3.11 -8.95
CA GLN A 86 -2.74 2.93 -10.40
C GLN A 86 -2.04 1.60 -10.73
N ILE A 87 -1.01 1.21 -9.96
CA ILE A 87 -0.34 -0.10 -10.09
C ILE A 87 -1.34 -1.23 -9.87
N SER A 88 -2.12 -1.17 -8.78
CA SER A 88 -3.16 -2.14 -8.45
C SER A 88 -4.22 -2.26 -9.56
N SER A 89 -4.62 -1.13 -10.15
CA SER A 89 -5.54 -1.09 -11.29
C SER A 89 -4.95 -1.77 -12.53
N ALA A 90 -3.71 -1.45 -12.88
CA ALA A 90 -3.01 -2.05 -14.02
C ALA A 90 -2.82 -3.57 -13.87
N LEU A 91 -2.48 -4.03 -12.66
CA LEU A 91 -2.38 -5.46 -12.32
C LEU A 91 -3.73 -6.16 -12.42
N ARG A 92 -4.81 -5.53 -11.94
CA ARG A 92 -6.16 -6.10 -12.06
C ARG A 92 -6.62 -6.20 -13.50
N ALA A 93 -6.34 -5.19 -14.32
CA ALA A 93 -6.70 -5.17 -15.73
C ALA A 93 -6.06 -6.36 -16.47
N ILE A 94 -4.75 -6.59 -16.31
CA ILE A 94 -4.08 -7.70 -17.00
C ILE A 94 -4.57 -9.08 -16.52
N VAL A 95 -4.86 -9.24 -15.23
CA VAL A 95 -5.43 -10.49 -14.69
C VAL A 95 -6.80 -10.75 -15.31
N SER A 96 -7.64 -9.71 -15.43
CA SER A 96 -8.96 -9.83 -16.05
C SER A 96 -8.88 -10.11 -17.56
N GLU A 97 -7.88 -9.57 -18.26
CA GLU A 97 -7.68 -9.78 -19.71
C GLU A 97 -7.19 -11.20 -20.04
N GLN A 98 -6.41 -11.83 -19.15
CA GLN A 98 -5.62 -13.04 -19.48
C GLN A 98 -5.94 -14.25 -18.59
N TYR A 99 -7.00 -14.19 -17.79
CA TYR A 99 -7.38 -15.29 -16.92
C TYR A 99 -7.58 -16.61 -17.70
N PRO A 100 -7.07 -17.77 -17.23
CA PRO A 100 -6.40 -18.01 -15.94
C PRO A 100 -4.86 -17.88 -15.96
N ILE A 101 -4.24 -17.70 -17.13
CA ILE A 101 -2.77 -17.69 -17.30
C ILE A 101 -2.30 -16.30 -17.71
N VAL A 102 -1.76 -15.56 -16.75
CA VAL A 102 -1.30 -14.18 -16.96
C VAL A 102 0.14 -14.17 -17.46
N MET A 103 0.36 -13.65 -18.67
CA MET A 103 1.67 -13.52 -19.30
C MET A 103 2.14 -12.06 -19.30
N ARG A 104 3.45 -11.84 -19.32
CA ARG A 104 4.07 -10.50 -19.52
C ARG A 104 3.62 -9.41 -18.52
N VAL A 105 3.27 -9.79 -17.29
CA VAL A 105 2.87 -8.84 -16.21
C VAL A 105 3.88 -7.71 -15.99
N ALA A 106 5.18 -8.03 -16.07
CA ALA A 106 6.25 -7.05 -15.91
C ALA A 106 6.15 -5.90 -16.91
N GLY A 107 5.70 -6.16 -18.14
CA GLY A 107 5.51 -5.13 -19.16
C GLY A 107 4.44 -4.10 -18.79
N ARG A 108 3.40 -4.50 -18.04
CA ARG A 108 2.35 -3.59 -17.56
C ARG A 108 2.82 -2.72 -16.41
N VAL A 109 3.68 -3.25 -15.54
CA VAL A 109 4.12 -2.52 -14.34
C VAL A 109 5.44 -1.76 -14.53
N ARG A 110 6.22 -2.06 -15.57
CA ARG A 110 7.53 -1.44 -15.84
C ARG A 110 7.47 0.09 -15.89
N GLY A 111 6.41 0.66 -16.45
CA GLY A 111 6.24 2.11 -16.56
C GLY A 111 6.06 2.83 -15.22
N PHE A 112 5.76 2.10 -14.14
CA PHE A 112 5.64 2.69 -12.80
C PHE A 112 6.96 2.71 -12.03
N VAL A 113 7.98 1.95 -12.45
CA VAL A 113 9.23 1.79 -11.69
C VAL A 113 9.94 3.12 -11.48
N SER A 114 10.05 3.96 -12.53
CA SER A 114 10.64 5.30 -12.38
C SER A 114 9.82 6.20 -11.46
N ARG A 115 8.50 6.04 -11.47
CA ARG A 115 7.57 6.85 -10.66
C ARG A 115 7.62 6.51 -9.17
N LEU A 116 8.22 5.37 -8.79
CA LEU A 116 8.46 5.03 -7.38
C LEU A 116 9.41 6.02 -6.68
N GLU A 117 10.09 6.89 -7.43
CA GLU A 117 10.86 8.02 -6.88
C GLU A 117 10.01 8.96 -5.99
N VAL A 118 8.67 8.94 -6.13
CA VAL A 118 7.74 9.65 -5.24
C VAL A 118 7.94 9.31 -3.76
N HIS A 119 8.49 8.12 -3.46
CA HIS A 119 8.81 7.72 -2.09
C HIS A 119 10.03 8.42 -1.49
N GLN A 120 10.93 9.00 -2.31
CA GLN A 120 12.18 9.57 -1.82
C GLN A 120 12.02 10.61 -0.71
N PRO A 121 11.20 11.68 -0.87
CA PRO A 121 11.04 12.67 0.20
C PRO A 121 10.34 12.08 1.44
N TYR A 122 9.44 11.12 1.24
CA TYR A 122 8.74 10.41 2.32
C TYR A 122 9.73 9.61 3.17
N VAL A 123 10.56 8.77 2.55
CA VAL A 123 11.57 7.94 3.22
C VAL A 123 12.54 8.79 4.05
N VAL A 124 13.00 9.91 3.49
CA VAL A 124 13.95 10.82 4.19
C VAL A 124 13.35 11.44 5.44
N ARG A 125 12.03 11.71 5.46
CA ARG A 125 11.36 12.38 6.59
C ARG A 125 10.65 11.43 7.55
N LEU A 126 10.44 10.18 7.15
CA LEU A 126 9.64 9.20 7.87
C LEU A 126 10.01 9.09 9.34
N GLU A 127 11.29 8.80 9.65
CA GLU A 127 11.73 8.56 11.03
C GLU A 127 11.52 9.80 11.90
N SER A 128 12.02 10.95 11.47
CA SER A 128 11.91 12.20 12.23
C SER A 128 10.46 12.61 12.49
N THR A 129 9.59 12.49 11.48
CA THR A 129 8.19 12.88 11.61
C THR A 129 7.39 11.85 12.42
N THR A 130 7.72 10.56 12.32
CA THR A 130 7.10 9.52 13.16
C THR A 130 7.45 9.73 14.64
N LEU A 131 8.69 10.08 14.95
CA LEU A 131 9.10 10.44 16.30
C LEU A 131 8.38 11.70 16.81
N LEU A 132 8.17 12.70 15.95
CA LEU A 132 7.38 13.89 16.27
C LEU A 132 5.93 13.51 16.63
N ILE A 133 5.26 12.70 15.80
CA ILE A 133 3.89 12.24 16.06
C ILE A 133 3.83 11.51 17.40
N LYS A 134 4.73 10.55 17.62
CA LYS A 134 4.79 9.77 18.87
C LYS A 134 4.99 10.66 20.09
N ARG A 135 5.86 11.67 20.00
CA ARG A 135 6.09 12.64 21.06
C ARG A 135 4.80 13.42 21.35
N LEU A 136 4.17 14.00 20.32
CA LEU A 136 2.94 14.77 20.47
C LEU A 136 1.79 13.93 21.04
N SER A 137 1.68 12.65 20.68
CA SER A 137 0.70 11.72 21.24
C SER A 137 0.93 11.36 22.70
N GLY A 138 2.15 11.53 23.22
CA GLY A 138 2.47 11.35 24.63
C GLY A 138 2.41 12.63 25.48
N GLU A 139 2.27 13.79 24.84
CA GLU A 139 2.22 15.09 25.51
C GLU A 139 0.81 15.41 26.00
N SER A 140 0.65 15.55 27.31
CA SER A 140 -0.62 16.00 27.91
C SER A 140 -1.00 17.39 27.41
N GLY A 141 -2.21 17.53 26.87
CA GLY A 141 -2.73 18.80 26.35
C GLY A 141 -2.41 19.06 24.86
N SER A 142 -1.85 18.09 24.16
CA SER A 142 -1.70 18.15 22.70
C SER A 142 -3.00 17.73 21.99
N ASP A 143 -3.72 18.70 21.42
CA ASP A 143 -4.96 18.42 20.67
C ASP A 143 -4.71 17.47 19.49
N PHE A 144 -3.60 17.68 18.76
CA PHE A 144 -3.19 16.79 17.68
C PHE A 144 -2.84 15.39 18.22
N GLY A 145 -2.12 15.32 19.34
CA GLY A 145 -1.75 14.06 19.98
C GLY A 145 -2.95 13.23 20.41
N GLU A 146 -3.94 13.89 21.03
CA GLU A 146 -5.19 13.27 21.46
C GLU A 146 -6.03 12.80 20.26
N PHE A 147 -6.10 13.60 19.18
CA PHE A 147 -6.72 13.17 17.92
C PHE A 147 -6.11 11.86 17.41
N ILE A 148 -4.78 11.78 17.32
CA ILE A 148 -4.09 10.57 16.84
C ILE A 148 -4.46 9.35 17.69
N ARG A 149 -4.51 9.52 19.02
CA ARG A 149 -4.85 8.45 19.96
C ARG A 149 -6.29 7.96 19.76
N ILE A 150 -7.25 8.88 19.66
CA ILE A 150 -8.67 8.57 19.43
C ILE A 150 -8.88 7.82 18.09
N GLN A 151 -8.18 8.26 17.03
CA GLN A 151 -8.32 7.60 15.72
C GLN A 151 -7.68 6.21 15.68
N GLN A 152 -6.58 6.00 16.41
CA GLN A 152 -5.93 4.70 16.47
C GLN A 152 -6.77 3.65 17.21
N GLU A 153 -7.67 4.07 18.11
CA GLU A 153 -8.60 3.20 18.82
C GLU A 153 -9.81 2.76 17.98
N GLN A 154 -9.99 3.28 16.76
CA GLN A 154 -11.07 2.87 15.87
C GLN A 154 -10.89 1.42 15.40
N ASP A 155 -11.97 0.64 15.37
CA ASP A 155 -11.96 -0.78 14.96
C ASP A 155 -11.40 -0.97 13.54
N GLU A 156 -11.62 0.00 12.64
CA GLU A 156 -11.11 -0.01 11.28
C GLU A 156 -9.57 0.01 11.20
N CYS A 157 -8.88 0.46 12.26
CA CYS A 157 -7.42 0.36 12.35
C CYS A 157 -6.96 -1.10 12.53
N LEU A 158 -7.84 -2.03 12.94
CA LEU A 158 -7.53 -3.45 13.13
C LEU A 158 -6.30 -3.67 14.03
N GLY A 159 -6.15 -2.82 15.06
CA GLY A 159 -5.02 -2.84 16.00
C GLY A 159 -3.69 -2.31 15.45
N TRP A 160 -3.68 -1.71 14.25
CA TRP A 160 -2.49 -1.09 13.69
C TRP A 160 -2.19 0.25 14.35
N SER A 161 -0.93 0.47 14.70
CA SER A 161 -0.47 1.78 15.15
C SER A 161 -0.21 2.71 13.97
N VAL A 162 -0.19 4.02 14.22
CA VAL A 162 0.18 5.02 13.21
C VAL A 162 1.58 4.73 12.66
N GLU A 163 2.55 4.37 13.50
CA GLU A 163 3.89 4.02 13.05
C GLU A 163 3.88 2.80 12.12
N ALA A 164 3.04 1.81 12.40
CA ALA A 164 2.87 0.64 11.54
C ALA A 164 2.32 1.04 10.17
N PHE A 165 1.32 1.92 10.10
CA PHE A 165 0.83 2.45 8.81
C PHE A 165 1.92 3.25 8.07
N LEU A 166 2.67 4.09 8.77
CA LEU A 166 3.63 4.99 8.14
C LEU A 166 4.87 4.27 7.59
N VAL A 167 5.25 3.11 8.14
CA VAL A 167 6.37 2.32 7.60
C VAL A 167 5.99 1.48 6.37
N GLU A 168 4.70 1.20 6.15
CA GLU A 168 4.23 0.32 5.06
C GLU A 168 4.74 0.72 3.67
N PRO A 169 4.76 2.01 3.26
CA PRO A 169 5.33 2.40 1.97
C PRO A 169 6.76 1.90 1.77
N VAL A 170 7.60 1.95 2.82
CA VAL A 170 8.99 1.48 2.78
C VAL A 170 9.04 -0.03 2.70
N ASN A 171 8.25 -0.72 3.53
CA ASN A 171 8.13 -2.18 3.49
C ASN A 171 7.73 -2.65 2.09
N ARG A 172 6.78 -1.97 1.46
CA ARG A 172 6.30 -2.32 0.12
C ARG A 172 7.36 -2.14 -0.96
N LEU A 173 8.18 -1.09 -0.88
CA LEU A 173 9.31 -0.92 -1.80
C LEU A 173 10.32 -2.07 -1.71
N VAL A 174 10.64 -2.51 -0.49
CA VAL A 174 11.59 -3.62 -0.24
C VAL A 174 11.04 -4.96 -0.71
N ASP A 175 9.71 -5.12 -0.71
CA ASP A 175 9.02 -6.34 -1.10
C ASP A 175 8.96 -6.57 -2.63
N TYR A 176 8.92 -5.50 -3.44
CA TYR A 176 8.84 -5.64 -4.91
C TYR A 176 9.94 -6.52 -5.52
N PRO A 177 11.25 -6.32 -5.22
CA PRO A 177 12.29 -7.18 -5.75
C PRO A 177 12.06 -8.67 -5.50
N MET A 178 11.41 -9.05 -4.38
CA MET A 178 11.15 -10.46 -4.06
C MET A 178 10.21 -11.14 -5.06
N HIS A 179 9.31 -10.38 -5.68
CA HIS A 179 8.37 -10.84 -6.70
C HIS A 179 8.97 -10.93 -8.10
N PHE A 180 10.09 -10.23 -8.35
CA PHE A 180 10.75 -10.14 -9.66
C PHE A 180 12.15 -10.79 -9.70
N LYS A 181 12.62 -11.37 -8.59
CA LYS A 181 13.87 -12.12 -8.56
C LYS A 181 13.81 -13.32 -9.50
N VAL A 182 14.77 -13.40 -10.42
CA VAL A 182 15.05 -14.63 -11.17
C VAL A 182 15.68 -15.61 -10.19
N ARG A 183 15.05 -16.78 -10.01
CA ARG A 183 15.59 -17.89 -9.22
C ARG A 183 16.13 -18.95 -10.16
#